data_AF-A0A0C2VJF8-F1
#
_entry.id   AF-A0A0C2VJF8-F1
#
_cell.length_a   1.000
_cell.length_b   1.000
_cell.length_c   1.000
_cell.angle_alpha   90.00
_cell.angle_beta   90.00
_cell.angle_gamma   90.00
#
_symmetry.space_group_name_H-M   'P 1'
#
loop_
_entity.id
_entity.type
_entity.pdbx_description
1 polymer ?
#
loop_
_entity_poly.entity_id
_entity_poly.type
_entity_poly.pdbx_seq_one_letter_code
_entity_poly.pdbx_strand_id
1 'polypeptide(L)' 'MKKGKNEKDAVLKDALNEQTLEKLKMLKQQTAAAEEDKRKAELARKAEEKRLREKNKSFEELLNESDLDWTNYKK' A
#
# COMPACT_ATOMS: atom_id res chain seq x y z
N MET A 1 -12.51 24.28 50.96
CA MET A 1 -13.17 23.55 49.85
C MET A 1 -12.24 23.41 48.63
N LYS A 2 -11.09 22.71 48.74
CA LYS A 2 -10.09 22.62 47.64
C LYS A 2 -9.96 21.23 46.99
N LYS A 3 -10.50 20.16 47.62
CA LYS A 3 -10.40 18.77 47.12
C LYS A 3 -11.14 18.54 45.78
N GLY A 4 -12.37 19.02 45.64
CA GLY A 4 -13.19 18.77 44.43
C GLY A 4 -12.77 19.49 43.14
N LYS A 5 -11.78 20.41 43.19
CA LYS A 5 -11.25 21.07 41.97
C LYS A 5 -10.15 20.21 41.33
N ASN A 6 -9.27 19.63 42.14
CA ASN A 6 -8.17 18.78 41.67
C ASN A 6 -8.65 17.47 41.03
N GLU A 7 -9.73 16.86 41.54
CA GLU A 7 -10.30 15.64 40.93
C GLU A 7 -10.89 15.91 39.54
N LYS A 8 -11.57 17.05 39.36
CA LYS A 8 -12.13 17.43 38.05
C LYS A 8 -11.04 17.71 37.02
N ASP A 9 -9.95 18.35 37.43
CA ASP A 9 -8.81 18.61 36.57
C ASP A 9 -8.07 17.31 36.18
N ALA A 10 -8.01 16.32 37.08
CA ALA A 10 -7.42 15.01 36.77
C ALA A 10 -8.27 14.24 35.73
N VAL A 11 -9.59 14.18 35.93
CA VAL A 11 -10.52 13.52 34.99
C VAL A 11 -10.49 14.19 33.61
N LEU A 12 -10.39 15.52 33.55
CA LEU A 12 -10.31 16.25 32.29
C LEU A 12 -9.01 15.95 31.53
N LYS A 13 -7.89 15.82 32.25
CA LYS A 13 -6.59 15.44 31.66
C LYS A 13 -6.60 14.02 31.12
N ASP A 14 -7.19 13.07 31.86
CA ASP A 14 -7.31 11.69 31.41
C ASP A 14 -8.22 11.56 30.18
N ALA A 15 -9.35 12.27 30.16
CA ALA A 15 -10.23 12.33 28.99
C ALA A 15 -9.54 12.93 27.75
N LEU A 16 -8.71 13.96 27.93
CA LEU A 16 -7.92 14.53 26.84
C LEU A 16 -6.87 13.54 26.31
N ASN A 17 -6.24 12.78 27.20
CA ASN A 17 -5.28 11.72 26.85
C ASN A 17 -5.95 10.57 26.08
N GLU A 18 -7.16 10.19 26.48
CA GLU A 18 -7.93 9.17 25.78
C GLU A 18 -8.35 9.63 24.38
N GLN A 19 -8.85 10.86 24.26
CA GLN A 19 -9.23 11.45 22.97
C GLN A 19 -8.01 11.60 22.02
N THR A 20 -6.84 11.93 22.56
CA THR A 20 -5.61 12.04 21.75
C THR A 20 -5.11 10.68 21.30
N LEU A 21 -5.19 9.65 22.14
CA LEU A 21 -4.90 8.26 21.75
C LEU A 21 -5.85 7.76 20.67
N GLU A 22 -7.14 8.08 20.76
CA GLU A 22 -8.13 7.70 19.77
C GLU A 22 -7.85 8.35 18.40
N LYS A 23 -7.54 9.66 18.38
CA LYS A 23 -7.12 10.37 17.17
C LYS A 23 -5.88 9.75 16.53
N LEU A 24 -4.87 9.37 17.34
CA LEU A 24 -3.67 8.70 16.84
C LEU A 24 -3.97 7.33 16.22
N LYS A 25 -4.86 6.55 16.83
CA LYS A 25 -5.31 5.26 16.27
C LYS A 25 -6.03 5.45 14.93
N MET A 26 -6.94 6.43 14.86
CA MET A 26 -7.65 6.76 13.62
C MET A 26 -6.68 7.19 12.51
N LEU A 27 -5.72 8.08 12.81
CA LEU A 27 -4.69 8.50 11.85
C LEU A 27 -3.86 7.30 11.37
N LYS A 28 -3.43 6.42 12.28
CA LYS A 28 -2.66 5.21 11.92
C LYS A 28 -3.44 4.29 10.98
N GLN A 29 -4.74 4.10 11.22
CA GLN A 29 -5.59 3.28 10.36
C GLN A 29 -5.77 3.92 8.99
N GLN A 30 -5.99 5.24 8.93
CA GLN A 30 -6.11 5.98 7.68
C GLN A 30 -4.83 5.93 6.84
N THR A 31 -3.67 6.10 7.47
CA THR A 31 -2.38 6.04 6.75
C THR A 31 -2.08 4.63 6.25
N ALA A 32 -2.36 3.60 7.06
CA ALA A 32 -2.18 2.21 6.64
C ALA A 32 -3.08 1.84 5.44
N ALA A 33 -4.34 2.24 5.47
CA ALA A 33 -5.26 2.00 4.36
C ALA A 33 -4.80 2.72 3.07
N ALA A 34 -4.41 3.99 3.19
CA ALA A 34 -3.92 4.77 2.05
C ALA A 34 -2.63 4.21 1.43
N GLU A 35 -1.74 3.66 2.25
CA GLU A 35 -0.49 3.04 1.79
C GLU A 35 -0.76 1.70 1.09
N GLU A 36 -1.67 0.88 1.64
CA GLU A 36 -2.07 -0.38 1.04
C GLU A 36 -2.72 -0.18 -0.34
N ASP A 37 -3.60 0.82 -0.46
CA ASP A 37 -4.25 1.15 -1.73
C ASP A 37 -3.25 1.64 -2.78
N LYS A 38 -2.28 2.48 -2.39
CA LYS A 38 -1.19 2.91 -3.29
C LYS A 38 -0.37 1.72 -3.79
N ARG A 39 -0.02 0.80 -2.88
CA ARG A 39 0.75 -0.39 -3.23
C ARG A 39 -0.01 -1.30 -4.20
N LYS A 40 -1.32 -1.50 -4.00
CA LYS A 40 -2.17 -2.27 -4.91
C LYS A 40 -2.26 -1.61 -6.28
N ALA A 41 -2.46 -0.29 -6.34
CA ALA A 41 -2.53 0.46 -7.59
C ALA A 41 -1.22 0.38 -8.38
N GLU A 42 -0.07 0.50 -7.72
CA GLU A 42 1.24 0.40 -8.38
C GLU A 42 1.53 -1.00 -8.90
N LEU A 43 1.18 -2.05 -8.14
CA LEU A 43 1.29 -3.43 -8.59
C LEU A 43 0.40 -3.71 -9.81
N ALA A 44 -0.84 -3.21 -9.80
CA ALA A 44 -1.76 -3.34 -10.93
C ALA A 44 -1.21 -2.62 -12.18
N ARG A 45 -0.70 -1.39 -12.02
CA ARG A 45 -0.10 -0.63 -13.12
C ARG A 45 1.10 -1.35 -13.72
N LYS A 46 1.97 -1.91 -12.87
CA LYS A 46 3.15 -2.66 -13.30
C LYS A 46 2.78 -3.96 -14.03
N ALA A 47 1.72 -4.64 -13.61
CA ALA A 47 1.23 -5.83 -14.29
C ALA A 47 0.64 -5.50 -15.67
N GLU A 48 -0.11 -4.40 -15.78
CA GLU A 48 -0.66 -3.95 -17.05
C GLU A 48 0.42 -3.50 -18.03
N GLU A 49 1.43 -2.75 -17.56
CA GLU A 49 2.58 -2.33 -18.35
C GLU A 49 3.35 -3.53 -18.92
N LYS A 50 3.59 -4.56 -18.09
CA LYS A 50 4.19 -5.82 -18.56
C LYS A 50 3.35 -6.49 -19.64
N ARG A 51 2.03 -6.57 -19.44
CA ARG A 51 1.12 -7.20 -20.40
C ARG A 51 1.09 -6.45 -21.74
N LEU A 52 1.11 -5.12 -21.72
CA LEU A 52 1.18 -4.31 -22.93
C LEU A 52 2.52 -4.45 -23.63
N ARG A 53 3.62 -4.47 -22.85
CA ARG A 53 4.96 -4.69 -23.40
C ARG A 53 5.05 -6.06 -24.06
N GLU A 54 4.59 -7.12 -23.42
CA GLU A 54 4.56 -8.48 -24.01
C GLU A 54 3.69 -8.55 -25.27
N LYS A 55 2.52 -7.90 -25.29
CA LYS A 55 1.67 -7.83 -26.48
C LYS A 55 2.32 -7.07 -27.64
N ASN A 56 3.12 -6.05 -27.33
CA ASN A 56 3.79 -5.20 -28.31
C ASN A 56 5.23 -5.64 -28.62
N LYS A 57 5.75 -6.68 -27.94
CA LYS A 57 7.05 -7.26 -28.28
C LYS A 57 6.96 -7.91 -29.64
N SER A 58 8.02 -7.74 -30.42
CA SER A 58 8.16 -8.48 -31.67
C SER A 58 8.35 -9.98 -31.35
N PHE A 59 7.96 -10.85 -32.29
CA PHE A 59 8.17 -12.30 -32.15
C PHE A 59 9.64 -12.64 -31.90
N GLU A 60 10.57 -11.90 -32.51
CA GLU A 60 12.01 -12.06 -32.34
C GLU A 60 12.46 -11.77 -30.90
N GLU A 61 11.94 -10.73 -30.25
CA GLU A 61 12.24 -10.45 -28.84
C GLU A 61 11.65 -11.50 -27.90
N LEU A 62 10.42 -11.95 -28.15
CA LEU A 62 9.80 -13.03 -27.37
C LEU A 62 10.58 -14.35 -27.53
N LEU A 63 11.04 -14.64 -28.74
CA LEU A 63 11.81 -15.83 -29.05
C LEU A 63 13.19 -15.78 -28.39
N ASN A 64 13.89 -14.63 -28.47
CA ASN A 64 15.21 -14.44 -27.85
C ASN A 64 15.17 -14.46 -26.31
N GLU A 65 14.05 -14.05 -25.70
CA GLU A 65 13.84 -14.18 -24.24
C GLU A 65 13.46 -15.61 -23.82
N SER A 66 13.04 -16.45 -24.76
CA SER A 66 12.73 -17.85 -24.50
C SER A 66 13.96 -18.73 -24.79
N ASP A 67 14.08 -19.86 -24.10
CA ASP A 67 15.11 -20.86 -24.42
C ASP A 67 14.81 -21.64 -25.73
N LEU A 68 13.81 -21.20 -26.52
CA LEU A 68 13.48 -21.82 -27.79
C LEU A 68 14.36 -21.26 -28.90
N ASP A 69 15.21 -22.12 -29.44
CA ASP A 69 15.90 -21.87 -30.70
C ASP A 69 15.04 -22.38 -31.87
N TRP A 70 14.51 -21.44 -32.65
CA TRP A 70 13.68 -21.68 -33.84
C TRP A 70 14.37 -22.54 -34.92
N THR A 71 15.70 -22.59 -34.94
CA THR A 71 16.44 -23.43 -35.89
C THR A 71 16.20 -24.93 -35.65
N ASN A 72 15.82 -25.32 -34.43
CA ASN A 72 15.43 -26.69 -34.10
C ASN A 72 14.08 -27.12 -34.72
N TYR A 73 13.27 -26.16 -35.18
CA TYR A 73 11.93 -26.41 -35.72
C TYR A 73 11.82 -26.18 -37.23
N LYS A 74 12.85 -25.59 -37.85
CA LYS A 74 12.91 -25.43 -39.30
C LYS A 74 13.50 -26.70 -39.92
N LYS A 75 12.65 -27.47 -40.60
CA LYS A 75 13.07 -28.56 -41.50
C LYS A 75 13.45 -28.02 -42.88
#